data_AF-A0A371GV67-F1
#
_entry.id   AF-A0A371GV67-F1
#
_cell.length_a   1.000
_cell.length_b   1.000
_cell.length_c   1.000
_cell.angle_alpha   90.00
_cell.angle_beta   90.00
_cell.angle_gamma   90.00
#
_symmetry.space_group_name_H-M   'P 1'
#
loop_
_entity.id
_entity.type
_entity.pdbx_description
1 polymer ?
#
loop_
_entity_poly.entity_id
_entity_poly.type
_entity_poly.pdbx_seq_one_letter_code
_entity_poly.pdbx_strand_id
1 'polypeptide(L)'
;MLDLGASINVMPSSIYMSLNFGDLEPIGMFCVALRYFRRCFVQVNELIFPADFYVLDMEDKVFGKGSTLIMGRPFFMTTRTKIDVHVKTLSMEFDDNLV
;
A
#
# COMPACT_ATOMS: atom_id res chain seq x y z
N MET A 1 3.66 3.34 -6.15
CA MET A 1 3.17 2.68 -7.39
C MET A 1 1.72 2.29 -7.16
N LEU A 2 0.85 2.63 -8.13
CA LEU A 2 -0.55 2.22 -8.16
C LEU A 2 -0.65 1.07 -9.16
N ASP A 3 -0.97 -0.14 -8.71
CA ASP A 3 -0.85 -1.36 -9.53
C ASP A 3 -2.11 -2.21 -9.46
N LEU A 4 -2.90 -2.19 -10.55
CA LEU A 4 -4.09 -3.05 -10.70
C LEU A 4 -3.73 -4.55 -10.88
N GLY A 5 -2.50 -4.86 -11.29
CA GLY A 5 -1.97 -6.22 -11.36
C GLY A 5 -1.65 -6.81 -10.00
N ALA A 6 -1.29 -5.97 -9.02
CA ALA A 6 -0.99 -6.40 -7.66
C ALA A 6 -2.25 -6.85 -6.90
N SER A 7 -2.21 -8.08 -6.38
CA SER A 7 -3.29 -8.65 -5.55
C SER A 7 -3.24 -8.22 -4.08
N ILE A 8 -2.14 -7.63 -3.65
CA ILE A 8 -1.88 -7.19 -2.26
C ILE A 8 -1.25 -5.80 -2.26
N ASN A 9 -1.39 -5.06 -1.16
CA ASN A 9 -0.58 -3.86 -0.94
C ASN A 9 0.77 -4.26 -0.33
N VAL A 10 1.85 -3.62 -0.76
CA VAL A 10 3.20 -3.91 -0.29
C VAL A 10 3.85 -2.66 0.27
N MET A 11 4.46 -2.81 1.44
CA MET A 11 5.31 -1.81 2.08
C MET A 11 6.75 -2.36 2.17
N PRO A 12 7.75 -1.68 1.61
CA PRO A 12 9.14 -2.02 1.86
C PRO A 12 9.49 -1.90 3.35
N SER A 13 10.34 -2.80 3.86
CA SER A 13 10.85 -2.78 5.24
C SER A 13 11.47 -1.43 5.60
N SER A 14 12.20 -0.80 4.68
CA SER A 14 12.79 0.53 4.86
C SER A 14 11.76 1.63 5.14
N ILE A 15 10.60 1.62 4.46
CA ILE A 15 9.51 2.57 4.75
C ILE A 15 8.91 2.26 6.12
N TYR A 16 8.63 0.99 6.40
CA TYR A 16 8.06 0.58 7.67
C TYR A 16 8.92 1.06 8.86
N MET A 17 10.24 0.87 8.78
CA MET A 17 11.19 1.34 9.79
C MET A 17 11.20 2.86 9.90
N SER A 18 11.12 3.59 8.78
CA SER A 18 11.06 5.06 8.77
C SER A 18 9.80 5.64 9.44
N LEU A 19 8.70 4.90 9.42
CA LEU A 19 7.44 5.27 10.07
C LEU A 19 7.44 4.97 11.57
N ASN A 20 8.49 4.32 12.08
CA ASN A 20 8.71 4.01 13.49
C ASN A 20 7.51 3.27 14.13
N PHE A 21 6.94 2.30 13.41
CA PHE A 21 5.80 1.51 13.90
C PHE A 21 6.16 0.48 14.98
N GLY A 22 7.41 0.44 15.42
CA GLY A 22 7.95 -0.56 16.34
C GLY A 22 8.36 -1.85 15.63
N ASP A 23 8.79 -2.84 16.39
CA ASP A 23 9.32 -4.08 15.84
C ASP A 23 8.25 -4.87 15.05
N LEU A 24 8.72 -5.54 13.99
CA LEU A 24 7.88 -6.40 13.16
C LEU A 24 7.74 -7.78 13.81
N GLU A 25 6.55 -8.10 14.32
CA GLU A 25 6.27 -9.45 14.79
C GLU A 25 5.91 -10.38 13.62
N PRO A 26 6.65 -11.48 13.41
CA PRO A 26 6.37 -12.41 12.31
C PRO A 26 4.96 -12.96 12.43
N ILE A 27 4.16 -12.75 11.39
CA ILE A 27 2.89 -13.46 11.28
C ILE A 27 3.24 -14.83 10.72
N GLY A 28 2.74 -15.90 11.36
CA GLY A 28 3.04 -17.30 11.08
C GLY A 28 2.57 -17.78 9.69
N MET A 29 3.00 -17.11 8.64
CA MET A 29 2.61 -17.31 7.26
C MET A 29 3.74 -18.02 6.52
N PHE A 30 3.39 -19.09 5.82
CA PHE A 30 4.30 -20.03 5.14
C PHE A 30 4.99 -19.47 3.88
N CYS A 31 4.82 -18.19 3.53
CA CYS A 31 5.43 -17.60 2.34
C CYS A 31 6.81 -17.03 2.67
N VAL A 32 7.84 -17.63 2.06
CA VAL A 32 9.28 -17.35 2.28
C VAL A 32 9.68 -15.87 2.09
N ALA A 33 8.86 -15.07 1.40
CA ALA A 33 9.09 -13.63 1.19
C ALA A 33 8.18 -12.71 2.02
N LEU A 34 6.95 -13.11 2.37
CA LEU A 34 5.93 -12.23 3.00
C LEU A 34 5.99 -12.37 4.51
N ARG A 35 6.87 -11.59 5.15
CA ARG A 35 7.23 -11.80 6.55
C ARG A 35 6.26 -11.15 7.54
N TYR A 36 5.54 -10.11 7.14
CA TYR A 36 4.70 -9.33 8.07
C TYR A 36 3.46 -8.73 7.40
N PHE A 37 2.40 -8.55 8.19
CA PHE A 37 1.17 -7.88 7.79
C PHE A 37 0.87 -6.77 8.80
N ARG A 38 0.49 -5.60 8.29
CA ARG A 38 0.22 -4.40 9.09
C ARG A 38 -0.97 -3.66 8.50
N ARG A 39 -1.96 -3.39 9.35
CA ARG A 39 -2.99 -2.38 9.05
C ARG A 39 -2.45 -0.99 9.32
N CYS A 40 -2.47 -0.14 8.30
CA CYS A 40 -2.09 1.26 8.36
C CYS A 40 -3.26 2.14 7.92
N PHE A 41 -3.19 3.42 8.28
CA PHE A 41 -4.09 4.43 7.74
C PHE A 41 -3.33 5.25 6.70
N VAL A 42 -3.89 5.32 5.49
CA VAL A 42 -3.30 6.06 4.36
C VAL A 42 -4.13 7.31 4.15
N GLN A 43 -3.49 8.46 4.27
CA GLN A 43 -4.12 9.74 3.97
C GLN A 43 -3.96 10.05 2.48
N VAL A 44 -5.08 10.32 1.82
CA VAL A 44 -5.13 10.82 0.43
C VAL A 44 -5.93 12.12 0.46
N ASN A 45 -5.25 13.24 0.20
CA ASN A 45 -5.78 14.58 0.41
C ASN A 45 -6.29 14.75 1.87
N GLU A 46 -7.58 15.00 2.04
CA GLU A 46 -8.23 15.22 3.34
C GLU A 46 -8.86 13.94 3.92
N LEU A 47 -8.88 12.84 3.16
CA LEU A 47 -9.48 11.58 3.58
C LEU A 47 -8.44 10.59 4.10
N ILE A 48 -8.85 9.77 5.07
CA ILE A 48 -8.02 8.74 5.68
C ILE A 48 -8.68 7.38 5.45
N PHE A 49 -7.94 6.48 4.81
CA PHE A 49 -8.41 5.15 4.45
C PHE A 49 -7.65 4.07 5.21
N PRO A 50 -8.34 3.04 5.74
CA PRO A 50 -7.66 1.86 6.24
C PRO A 50 -7.06 1.06 5.06
N ALA A 51 -5.81 0.65 5.19
CA ALA A 51 -5.12 -0.17 4.20
C ALA A 51 -4.28 -1.25 4.89
N ASP A 52 -4.45 -2.47 4.43
CA ASP A 52 -3.68 -3.61 4.91
C ASP A 52 -2.46 -3.82 4.00
N PHE A 53 -1.25 -3.75 4.57
CA PHE A 53 0.02 -3.90 3.88
C PHE A 53 0.74 -5.17 4.30
N TYR A 54 1.39 -5.81 3.33
CA TYR A 54 2.43 -6.78 3.61
C TYR A 54 3.79 -6.09 3.60
N VAL A 55 4.57 -6.28 4.66
CA VAL A 55 5.92 -5.71 4.73
C VAL A 55 6.91 -6.71 4.15
N LEU A 56 7.62 -6.28 3.10
CA LEU A 56 8.62 -7.07 2.40
C LEU A 56 10.01 -6.49 2.63
N ASP A 57 10.96 -7.37 2.94
CA ASP A 57 12.37 -7.01 2.96
C ASP A 57 12.89 -7.02 1.52
N MET A 58 12.92 -5.85 0.89
CA MET A 58 13.32 -5.68 -0.50
C MET A 58 14.67 -4.98 -0.54
N GLU A 59 15.64 -5.53 -1.30
CA GLU A 59 16.92 -4.86 -1.48
C GLU A 59 16.72 -3.51 -2.19
N ASP A 60 17.20 -2.42 -1.58
CA ASP A 60 17.08 -1.05 -2.08
C ASP A 60 17.64 -0.87 -3.51
N LYS A 61 18.48 -1.81 -3.97
CA LYS A 61 19.05 -1.83 -5.34
C LYS A 61 18.01 -2.12 -6.43
N VAL A 62 16.95 -2.87 -6.13
CA VAL A 62 15.93 -3.23 -7.12
C VAL A 62 14.98 -2.06 -7.39
N PHE A 63 14.77 -1.17 -6.40
CA PHE A 63 13.79 -0.09 -6.49
C PHE A 63 14.38 1.32 -6.67
N GLY A 64 15.71 1.50 -6.59
CA GLY A 64 16.42 2.72 -6.98
C GLY A 64 15.96 4.01 -6.27
N LYS A 65 16.75 4.54 -5.33
CA LYS A 65 16.60 5.87 -4.69
C LYS A 65 15.22 6.24 -4.11
N GLY A 66 14.24 5.34 -4.07
CA GLY A 66 12.96 5.54 -3.44
C GLY A 66 12.29 4.20 -3.22
N SER A 67 12.29 3.73 -1.97
CA SER A 67 11.42 2.64 -1.57
C SER A 67 9.97 3.02 -1.95
N THR A 68 9.36 2.23 -2.82
CA THR A 68 8.05 2.56 -3.39
C THR A 68 6.98 1.70 -2.74
N LEU A 69 5.98 2.34 -2.11
CA LEU A 69 4.75 1.65 -1.68
C LEU A 69 4.00 1.14 -2.91
N ILE A 70 3.54 -0.11 -2.88
CA ILE A 70 2.67 -0.66 -3.93
C ILE A 70 1.25 -0.70 -3.38
N MET A 71 0.37 0.07 -4.00
CA MET A 71 -1.07 0.04 -3.73
C MET A 71 -1.71 -0.90 -4.76
N GLY A 72 -2.15 -2.06 -4.29
CA GLY A 72 -2.76 -3.08 -5.09
C GLY A 72 -4.29 -2.96 -5.15
N ARG A 73 -4.92 -3.95 -5.78
CA ARG A 73 -6.38 -4.05 -5.86
C ARG A 73 -7.12 -3.91 -4.52
N PRO A 74 -6.65 -4.47 -3.39
CA PRO A 74 -7.36 -4.31 -2.12
C PRO A 74 -7.57 -2.85 -1.72
N PHE A 75 -6.55 -1.99 -1.88
CA PHE A 75 -6.70 -0.57 -1.57
C PHE A 75 -7.69 0.12 -2.51
N PHE A 76 -7.62 -0.16 -3.82
CA PHE A 76 -8.55 0.40 -4.80
C PHE A 76 -10.00 -0.01 -4.55
N MET A 77 -10.23 -1.24 -4.06
CA MET A 77 -11.56 -1.68 -3.67
C MET A 77 -12.06 -0.92 -2.44
N THR A 78 -11.22 -0.74 -1.42
CA THR A 78 -11.59 0.01 -0.20
C THR A 78 -11.97 1.45 -0.51
N THR A 79 -11.22 2.11 -1.39
CA THR A 79 -11.43 3.51 -1.75
C THR A 79 -12.38 3.69 -2.93
N ARG A 80 -13.00 2.61 -3.44
CA ARG A 80 -13.86 2.61 -4.65
C ARG A 80 -13.23 3.38 -5.81
N THR A 81 -11.94 3.18 -6.03
CA THR A 81 -11.16 3.98 -6.98
C THR A 81 -11.69 3.83 -8.40
N LYS A 82 -11.84 4.95 -9.11
CA LYS A 82 -12.05 5.02 -10.56
C LYS A 82 -10.81 5.61 -11.22
N ILE A 83 -10.33 4.96 -12.26
CA ILE A 83 -9.17 5.41 -13.03
C ILE A 83 -9.65 5.69 -14.45
N ASP A 84 -9.60 6.96 -14.84
CA ASP A 84 -9.82 7.36 -16.22
C ASP A 84 -8.46 7.58 -16.89
N VAL A 85 -8.09 6.63 -17.75
CA VAL A 85 -6.81 6.64 -18.45
C VAL A 85 -6.76 7.73 -19.53
N HIS A 86 -7.91 8.07 -20.11
CA HIS A 86 -7.96 9.04 -21.21
C HIS A 86 -7.74 10.46 -20.68
N VAL A 87 -8.46 10.85 -19.64
CA VAL A 87 -8.28 12.16 -18.99
C VAL A 87 -7.18 12.18 -17.93
N LYS A 88 -6.56 11.02 -17.65
CA LYS A 88 -5.47 10.83 -16.69
C LYS A 88 -5.85 11.23 -15.26
N THR A 89 -7.07 10.91 -14.87
CA THR A 89 -7.57 11.18 -13.52
C THR A 89 -7.71 9.89 -12.72
N LEU A 90 -7.58 10.05 -11.41
CA LEU A 90 -7.89 9.01 -10.44
C LEU A 90 -8.76 9.66 -9.39
N SER A 91 -9.93 9.06 -9.14
CA SER A 91 -10.86 9.50 -8.10
C SER A 91 -11.17 8.38 -7.13
N MET A 92 -11.38 8.71 -5.87
CA MET A 92 -11.76 7.81 -4.79
C MET A 92 -13.11 8.24 -4.21
N GLU A 93 -13.84 7.30 -3.62
CA GLU A 93 -15.14 7.56 -3.00
C GLU A 93 -15.16 7.01 -1.56
N PHE A 94 -15.59 7.84 -0.61
CA PHE A 94 -15.77 7.48 0.79
C PHE A 94 -17.00 8.18 1.36
N ASP A 95 -17.97 7.40 1.86
CA ASP A 95 -19.18 7.94 2.51
C ASP A 95 -19.87 9.03 1.65
N ASP A 96 -20.11 8.71 0.38
CA ASP A 96 -20.65 9.59 -0.68
C ASP A 96 -19.79 10.82 -1.07
N ASN A 97 -18.61 11.00 -0.46
CA ASN A 97 -17.65 12.04 -0.86
C ASN A 97 -16.71 11.51 -1.95
N LEU A 98 -16.57 12.27 -3.04
CA LEU A 98 -15.63 12.01 -4.13
C LEU A 98 -14.38 12.87 -3.93
N VAL A 99 -13.19 12.27 -4.05
CA VAL A 99 -11.87 12.92 -3.94
C VAL A 99 -10.97 12.56 -5.09
#